data_AF-A0AAV1YT77-F1
#
_entry.id   AF-A0AAV1YT77-F1
#
_cell.length_a   1.000
_cell.length_b   1.000
_cell.length_c   1.000
_cell.angle_alpha   90.00
_cell.angle_beta   90.00
_cell.angle_gamma   90.00
#
_symmetry.space_group_name_H-M   'P 1'
#
loop_
_entity.id
_entity.type
_entity.pdbx_description
1 polymer ?
#
loop_
_entity_poly.entity_id
_entity_poly.type
_entity_poly.pdbx_seq_one_letter_code
_entity_poly.pdbx_strand_id
1 'polypeptide(L)'
;VTEHENNAKVYYLPHRPVIREDHSTTKVRVVFDASSHAKDQFSLNDCLHTGHNLLPNLFNLLVHFRINKFAVIADLEKAFLQIQIKKEDRDFTRFFWIDNTEDKEVDIYRMTRVLFGVCSSPFLLAATIKYHLKRWSLVQDLKDKFWTRWSKEYLAQLQPRQKWRTPQPNLQEGQLVLLKDGNKPLQWNLGRIERVIPGEDGLIRVADVKTASTIYRRAINKIIPLPFQNVGQPSNGGRDGQN
;
A
#
# COMPACT_ATOMS: atom_id res chain seq x y z
N VAL A 1 -1.00 -20.16 33.87
CA VAL A 1 0.08 -20.03 34.88
C VAL A 1 0.10 -18.58 35.33
N THR A 2 -0.36 -18.36 36.55
CA THR A 2 -0.56 -17.07 37.21
C THR A 2 0.77 -16.58 37.80
N GLU A 3 1.43 -15.64 37.12
CA GLU A 3 2.51 -14.87 37.72
C GLU A 3 1.91 -13.74 38.57
N HIS A 4 1.92 -13.92 39.89
CA HIS A 4 1.73 -12.84 40.85
C HIS A 4 3.04 -12.02 40.93
N GLU A 5 3.27 -11.12 39.98
CA GLU A 5 4.30 -10.09 40.09
C GLU A 5 3.87 -9.03 41.12
N ASN A 6 4.49 -9.08 42.29
CA ASN A 6 4.09 -8.37 43.50
C ASN A 6 4.45 -6.86 43.53
N ASN A 7 4.53 -6.17 42.39
CA ASN A 7 4.70 -4.71 42.35
C ASN A 7 4.32 -4.02 41.01
N ALA A 8 3.55 -4.66 40.14
CA ALA A 8 3.10 -4.04 38.89
C ALA A 8 1.83 -3.21 39.12
N LYS A 9 1.79 -1.96 38.63
CA LYS A 9 0.56 -1.16 38.61
C LYS A 9 -0.44 -1.85 37.66
N VAL A 10 -1.60 -2.24 38.18
CA VAL A 10 -2.66 -2.94 37.44
C VAL A 10 -3.97 -2.17 37.53
N TYR A 11 -4.81 -2.29 36.50
CA TYR A 11 -6.18 -1.76 36.52
C TYR A 11 -7.14 -2.75 35.85
N TYR A 12 -8.30 -2.94 36.47
CA TYR A 12 -9.35 -3.83 35.99
C TYR A 12 -10.51 -3.01 35.44
N LEU A 13 -10.73 -3.12 34.13
CA LEU A 13 -11.81 -2.47 33.42
C LEU A 13 -13.14 -3.19 33.68
N PRO A 14 -14.16 -2.48 34.21
CA PRO A 14 -15.50 -3.00 34.21
C PRO A 14 -16.01 -3.09 32.77
N HIS A 15 -16.81 -4.12 32.50
CA HIS A 15 -17.46 -4.32 31.22
C HIS A 15 -18.91 -4.75 31.41
N ARG A 16 -19.71 -4.50 30.38
CA ARG A 16 -21.11 -4.91 30.34
C ARG A 16 -21.53 -5.32 28.93
N PRO A 17 -22.48 -6.26 28.79
CA PRO A 17 -23.06 -6.57 27.49
C PRO A 17 -23.99 -5.43 27.04
N VAL A 18 -23.88 -5.07 25.77
CA VAL A 18 -24.86 -4.26 25.06
C VAL A 18 -25.52 -5.15 24.02
N ILE A 19 -26.81 -5.39 24.20
CA ILE A 19 -27.65 -6.19 23.32
C ILE A 19 -28.39 -5.21 22.41
N ARG A 20 -28.30 -5.42 21.09
CA ARG A 20 -29.09 -4.67 20.10
C ARG A 20 -30.18 -5.61 19.59
N GLU A 21 -31.43 -5.23 19.81
CA GLU A 21 -32.61 -6.00 19.39
C GLU A 21 -33.01 -5.71 17.93
N ASP A 22 -32.44 -4.65 17.33
CA ASP A 22 -32.87 -4.07 16.04
C ASP A 22 -32.34 -4.77 14.78
N HIS A 23 -31.52 -5.82 14.92
CA HIS A 23 -30.94 -6.56 13.78
C HIS A 23 -31.28 -8.04 13.90
N SER A 24 -31.57 -8.69 12.76
CA SER A 24 -31.94 -10.11 12.65
C SER A 24 -30.91 -11.10 13.22
N THR A 25 -29.71 -10.63 13.57
CA THR A 25 -28.72 -11.36 14.36
C THR A 25 -28.44 -10.57 15.63
N THR A 26 -28.83 -11.11 16.79
CA THR A 26 -28.65 -10.48 18.11
C THR A 26 -27.17 -10.53 18.52
N LYS A 27 -26.33 -9.72 17.87
CA LYS A 27 -24.89 -9.70 18.16
C LYS A 27 -24.64 -8.89 19.42
N VAL A 28 -24.47 -9.59 20.55
CA VAL A 28 -24.02 -9.00 21.82
C VAL A 28 -22.66 -8.31 21.61
N ARG A 29 -22.52 -7.08 22.10
CA ARG A 29 -21.26 -6.33 22.10
C ARG A 29 -20.80 -6.10 23.54
N VAL A 30 -19.57 -6.50 23.86
CA VAL A 30 -18.95 -6.16 25.14
C VAL A 30 -18.49 -4.71 25.10
N VAL A 31 -18.92 -3.91 26.07
CA VAL A 31 -18.50 -2.50 26.22
C VAL A 31 -17.72 -2.35 27.50
N PHE A 32 -16.52 -1.80 27.39
CA PHE A 32 -15.64 -1.49 28.51
C PHE A 32 -15.86 -0.05 28.94
N ASP A 33 -15.91 0.19 30.25
CA ASP A 33 -16.10 1.51 30.83
C ASP A 33 -14.83 1.95 31.58
N ALA A 34 -14.00 2.73 30.90
CA ALA A 34 -12.77 3.29 31.48
C ALA A 34 -13.00 4.55 32.31
N SER A 35 -14.24 5.06 32.39
CA SER A 35 -14.63 6.21 33.21
C SER A 35 -15.23 5.78 34.56
N SER A 36 -15.55 4.50 34.72
CA SER A 36 -16.09 3.96 35.97
C SER A 36 -15.05 4.00 37.09
N HIS A 37 -15.49 4.44 38.27
CA HIS A 37 -14.67 4.54 39.47
C HIS A 37 -15.55 4.44 40.72
N ALA A 38 -14.97 3.92 41.81
CA ALA A 38 -15.59 3.98 43.13
C ALA A 38 -15.56 5.42 43.66
N LYS A 39 -16.40 5.71 44.64
CA LYS A 39 -16.40 7.01 45.31
C LYS A 39 -14.99 7.32 45.86
N ASP A 40 -14.50 8.53 45.61
CA ASP A 40 -13.17 9.01 46.01
C ASP A 40 -11.98 8.24 45.39
N GLN A 41 -12.19 7.54 44.28
CA GLN A 41 -11.13 6.89 43.49
C GLN A 41 -11.08 7.45 42.06
N PHE A 42 -9.92 7.35 41.41
CA PHE A 42 -9.75 7.77 40.02
C PHE A 42 -10.14 6.65 39.05
N SER A 43 -10.78 7.03 37.94
CA SER A 43 -10.97 6.12 36.81
C SER A 43 -9.69 5.98 35.98
N LEU A 44 -9.66 5.02 35.07
CA LEU A 44 -8.56 4.92 34.11
C LEU A 44 -8.47 6.18 33.25
N ASN A 45 -9.61 6.74 32.82
CA ASN A 45 -9.64 7.94 31.99
C ASN A 45 -9.14 9.19 32.72
N ASP A 46 -9.29 9.27 34.04
CA ASP A 46 -8.75 10.39 34.85
C ASP A 46 -7.22 10.31 34.94
N CYS A 47 -6.67 9.10 34.92
CA CYS A 47 -5.23 8.86 34.96
C CYS A 47 -4.54 9.00 33.59
N LEU A 48 -5.31 9.00 32.50
CA LEU A 48 -4.79 8.98 31.14
C LEU A 48 -4.83 10.36 30.48
N HIS A 49 -3.74 10.70 29.80
CA HIS A 49 -3.71 11.89 28.97
C HIS A 49 -4.50 11.66 27.67
N THR A 50 -5.62 12.37 27.51
CA THR A 50 -6.53 12.26 26.35
C THR A 50 -5.84 12.54 25.00
N GLY A 51 -4.84 13.44 24.99
CA GLY A 51 -4.17 13.86 23.78
C GLY A 51 -4.89 15.01 23.07
N HIS A 52 -4.23 15.57 22.05
CA HIS A 52 -4.78 16.68 21.28
C HIS A 52 -5.88 16.22 20.33
N ASN A 53 -6.91 17.03 20.10
CA ASN A 53 -7.92 16.69 19.10
C ASN A 53 -7.32 16.82 17.70
N LEU A 54 -7.06 15.67 17.06
CA LEU A 54 -6.52 15.59 15.70
C LEU A 54 -7.59 15.38 14.64
N LEU A 55 -8.87 15.30 15.02
CA LEU A 55 -9.97 15.12 14.08
C LEU A 55 -10.09 16.36 13.18
N PRO A 56 -10.37 16.17 11.87
CA PRO A 56 -10.62 17.29 10.99
C PRO A 56 -11.85 18.06 11.46
N ASN A 57 -11.81 19.38 11.33
CA ASN A 57 -12.97 20.22 11.58
C ASN A 57 -14.10 19.82 10.61
N LEU A 58 -15.30 19.56 11.16
CA LEU A 58 -16.46 19.09 10.39
C LEU A 58 -16.87 20.09 9.29
N PHE A 59 -16.86 21.39 9.58
CA PHE A 59 -17.16 22.42 8.59
C PHE A 59 -16.17 22.37 7.42
N ASN A 60 -14.87 22.30 7.71
CA ASN A 60 -13.84 22.18 6.67
C ASN A 60 -14.02 20.90 5.84
N LEU A 61 -14.36 19.78 6.49
CA LEU A 61 -14.64 18.53 5.79
C LEU A 61 -15.84 18.68 4.83
N LEU A 62 -16.96 19.24 5.31
CA LEU A 62 -18.16 19.45 4.49
C LEU A 62 -17.89 20.40 3.31
N VAL A 63 -17.11 21.45 3.52
CA VAL A 63 -16.71 22.38 2.44
C VAL A 63 -15.86 21.67 1.40
N HIS A 64 -14.86 20.86 1.81
CA HIS A 64 -14.05 20.08 0.87
C HIS A 64 -14.88 19.08 0.05
N PHE A 65 -15.91 18.47 0.64
CA PHE A 65 -16.83 17.58 -0.08
C PHE A 65 -17.68 18.31 -1.13
N ARG A 66 -17.97 19.60 -0.92
CA ARG A 66 -18.76 20.42 -1.87
C ARG A 66 -17.94 21.07 -2.97
N ILE A 67 -16.70 21.48 -2.67
CA ILE A 67 -15.82 22.16 -3.64
C ILE A 67 -15.20 21.16 -4.63
N ASN A 68 -14.88 19.95 -4.18
CA ASN A 68 -14.24 18.96 -5.04
C ASN A 68 -15.29 18.18 -5.83
N LYS A 69 -15.04 17.97 -7.13
CA LYS A 69 -15.93 17.23 -8.04
C LYS A 69 -16.13 15.76 -7.64
N PHE A 70 -15.12 15.17 -7.00
CA PHE A 70 -15.12 13.78 -6.60
C PHE A 70 -14.75 13.66 -5.12
N ALA A 71 -15.47 12.80 -4.41
CA ALA A 71 -15.19 12.44 -3.02
C ALA A 71 -15.02 10.93 -2.90
N VAL A 72 -14.02 10.51 -2.12
CA VAL A 72 -13.76 9.10 -1.82
C VAL A 72 -14.03 8.88 -0.35
N ILE A 73 -14.84 7.88 -0.05
CA ILE A 73 -15.19 7.46 1.31
C ILE A 73 -14.70 6.03 1.48
N ALA A 74 -14.06 5.76 2.61
CA ALA A 74 -13.62 4.43 3.00
C ALA A 74 -13.87 4.26 4.51
N ASP A 75 -14.38 3.09 4.89
CA ASP A 75 -14.52 2.70 6.28
C ASP A 75 -13.33 1.84 6.71
N LEU A 76 -12.80 2.11 7.90
CA LEU A 76 -11.72 1.32 8.49
C LEU A 76 -12.31 0.34 9.50
N GLU A 77 -12.61 -0.87 9.05
CA GLU A 77 -13.19 -1.90 9.90
C GLU A 77 -12.29 -2.13 11.13
N LYS A 78 -12.89 -2.02 12.34
CA LYS A 78 -12.21 -2.27 13.62
C LYS A 78 -10.89 -1.48 13.77
N ALA A 79 -10.88 -0.21 13.35
CA ALA A 79 -9.67 0.61 13.28
C ALA A 79 -8.83 0.63 14.58
N PHE A 80 -9.46 0.75 15.76
CA PHE A 80 -8.74 0.74 17.04
C PHE A 80 -8.02 -0.60 17.32
N LEU A 81 -8.62 -1.72 16.92
CA LEU A 81 -8.05 -3.05 17.13
C LEU A 81 -6.81 -3.30 16.26
N GLN A 82 -6.56 -2.47 15.26
CA GLN A 82 -5.33 -2.52 14.46
C GLN A 82 -4.13 -1.95 15.22
N ILE A 83 -4.35 -1.17 16.27
CA ILE A 83 -3.29 -0.50 17.04
C ILE A 83 -2.94 -1.36 18.26
N GLN A 84 -1.66 -1.73 18.38
CA GLN A 84 -1.16 -2.50 19.51
C GLN A 84 -0.91 -1.61 20.72
N ILE A 85 -1.30 -2.09 21.90
CA ILE A 85 -0.85 -1.55 23.18
C ILE A 85 0.52 -2.15 23.49
N LYS A 86 1.44 -1.31 23.95
CA LYS A 86 2.76 -1.76 24.39
C LYS A 86 2.63 -2.75 25.54
N LYS A 87 3.49 -3.75 25.61
CA LYS A 87 3.40 -4.83 26.62
C LYS A 87 3.34 -4.29 28.05
N GLU A 88 4.13 -3.26 28.34
CA GLU A 88 4.20 -2.54 29.62
C GLU A 88 2.86 -1.92 30.06
N ASP A 89 2.01 -1.49 29.12
CA ASP A 89 0.75 -0.79 29.43
C ASP A 89 -0.47 -1.71 29.45
N ARG A 90 -0.34 -2.97 29.01
CA ARG A 90 -1.49 -3.89 28.87
C ARG A 90 -2.15 -4.23 30.20
N ASP A 91 -1.39 -4.14 31.29
CA ASP A 91 -1.86 -4.47 32.62
C ASP A 91 -2.83 -3.44 33.21
N PHE A 92 -2.96 -2.28 32.57
CA PHE A 92 -4.02 -1.30 32.85
C PHE A 92 -5.34 -1.59 32.12
N THR A 93 -5.37 -2.63 31.28
CA THR A 93 -6.55 -3.00 30.47
C THR A 93 -7.01 -4.42 30.76
N ARG A 94 -6.80 -4.87 32.01
CA ARG A 94 -7.25 -6.20 32.47
C ARG A 94 -8.76 -6.19 32.66
N PHE A 95 -9.40 -7.34 32.54
CA PHE A 95 -10.82 -7.50 32.85
C PHE A 95 -11.11 -8.93 33.27
N PHE A 96 -12.12 -9.09 34.12
CA PHE A 96 -12.60 -10.40 34.57
C PHE A 96 -13.54 -11.01 33.53
N TRP A 97 -13.48 -12.31 33.36
CA TRP A 97 -14.37 -13.05 32.47
C TRP A 97 -14.84 -14.33 33.15
N ILE A 98 -16.10 -14.69 32.90
CA ILE A 98 -16.76 -15.86 33.47
C ILE A 98 -17.45 -16.54 32.29
N ASP A 99 -16.95 -17.71 31.89
CA ASP A 99 -17.53 -18.47 30.78
C ASP A 99 -18.83 -19.18 31.19
N ASN A 100 -18.89 -19.70 32.41
CA ASN A 100 -20.07 -20.33 32.98
C ASN A 100 -20.36 -19.73 34.36
N THR A 101 -21.57 -19.21 34.55
CA THR A 101 -22.00 -18.59 35.80
C THR A 101 -22.11 -19.57 36.97
N GLU A 102 -22.13 -20.88 36.71
CA GLU A 102 -22.11 -21.92 37.74
C GLU A 102 -20.69 -22.21 38.25
N ASP A 103 -19.67 -21.91 37.44
CA ASP A 103 -18.28 -22.07 37.84
C ASP A 103 -17.85 -20.92 38.74
N LYS A 104 -17.08 -21.24 39.79
CA LYS A 104 -16.49 -20.23 40.70
C LYS A 104 -15.15 -19.69 40.18
N GLU A 105 -14.68 -20.19 39.04
CA GLU A 105 -13.42 -19.76 38.45
C GLU A 105 -13.64 -18.51 37.60
N VAL A 106 -12.81 -17.49 37.85
CA VAL A 106 -12.85 -16.22 37.13
C VAL A 106 -11.54 -16.08 36.37
N ASP A 107 -11.65 -15.99 35.05
CA ASP A 107 -10.50 -15.75 34.19
C ASP A 107 -10.16 -14.27 34.14
N ILE A 108 -8.86 -13.98 34.03
CA ILE A 108 -8.36 -12.62 33.87
C ILE A 108 -7.75 -12.49 32.47
N TYR A 109 -8.42 -11.69 31.63
CA TYR A 109 -7.90 -11.32 30.32
C TYR A 109 -7.34 -9.91 30.34
N ARG A 110 -6.53 -9.59 29.33
CA ARG A 110 -6.00 -8.24 29.10
C ARG A 110 -6.06 -7.88 27.64
N MET A 111 -6.38 -6.63 27.35
CA MET A 111 -6.37 -6.15 25.98
C MET A 111 -4.94 -6.03 25.46
N THR A 112 -4.74 -6.44 24.21
CA THR A 112 -3.45 -6.28 23.51
C THR A 112 -3.50 -5.13 22.51
N ARG A 113 -4.70 -4.59 22.27
CA ARG A 113 -5.03 -3.60 21.26
C ARG A 113 -5.84 -2.46 21.89
N VAL A 114 -5.80 -1.30 21.27
CA VAL A 114 -6.55 -0.12 21.72
C VAL A 114 -8.06 -0.43 21.67
N LEU A 115 -8.75 -0.15 22.77
CA LEU A 115 -10.19 -0.42 22.93
C LEU A 115 -11.01 0.88 22.83
N PHE A 116 -12.30 0.70 22.56
CA PHE A 116 -13.28 1.78 22.66
C PHE A 116 -13.60 2.09 24.12
N GLY A 117 -13.88 3.36 24.43
CA GLY A 117 -14.25 3.80 25.79
C GLY A 117 -13.10 4.45 26.58
N VAL A 118 -11.86 4.37 26.08
CA VAL A 118 -10.70 5.06 26.66
C VAL A 118 -10.54 6.45 26.06
N CYS A 119 -10.27 7.46 26.89
CA CYS A 119 -10.19 8.87 26.49
C CYS A 119 -9.09 9.14 25.45
N SER A 120 -7.98 8.41 25.51
CA SER A 120 -6.84 8.57 24.59
C SER A 120 -7.01 7.83 23.25
N SER A 121 -7.96 6.90 23.14
CA SER A 121 -8.16 6.08 21.94
C SER A 121 -8.36 6.91 20.66
N PRO A 122 -9.25 7.93 20.64
CA PRO A 122 -9.46 8.75 19.43
C PRO A 122 -8.19 9.46 18.95
N PHE A 123 -7.38 9.97 19.89
CA PHE A 123 -6.10 10.59 19.56
C PHE A 123 -5.13 9.57 18.97
N LEU A 124 -4.98 8.40 19.60
CA LEU A 124 -4.10 7.34 19.11
C LEU A 124 -4.45 6.95 17.68
N LEU A 125 -5.74 6.73 17.40
CA LEU A 125 -6.19 6.38 16.04
C LEU A 125 -5.90 7.49 15.03
N ALA A 126 -6.27 8.73 15.34
CA ALA A 126 -6.04 9.86 14.44
C ALA A 126 -4.54 10.12 14.19
N ALA A 127 -3.70 9.99 15.22
CA ALA A 127 -2.25 10.11 15.12
C ALA A 127 -1.66 9.00 14.24
N THR A 128 -2.08 7.75 14.44
CA THR A 128 -1.64 6.60 13.64
C THR A 128 -2.00 6.78 12.17
N ILE A 129 -3.24 7.17 11.85
CA ILE A 129 -3.66 7.44 10.47
C ILE A 129 -2.81 8.55 9.84
N LYS A 130 -2.65 9.68 10.53
CA LYS A 130 -1.81 10.79 10.04
C LYS A 130 -0.35 10.37 9.82
N TYR A 131 0.21 9.57 10.72
CA TYR A 131 1.57 9.03 10.58
C TYR A 131 1.72 8.18 9.33
N HIS A 132 0.79 7.23 9.10
CA HIS A 132 0.84 6.36 7.93
C HIS A 132 0.66 7.13 6.61
N LEU A 133 -0.24 8.11 6.56
CA LEU A 133 -0.43 8.96 5.37
C LEU A 133 0.83 9.78 5.05
N LYS A 134 1.44 10.42 6.05
CA LYS A 134 2.70 11.16 5.86
C LYS A 134 3.84 10.26 5.42
N ARG A 135 3.99 9.09 6.06
CA ARG A 135 5.02 8.11 5.71
C ARG A 135 4.84 7.58 4.29
N TRP A 136 3.60 7.32 3.87
CA TRP A 136 3.31 6.89 2.51
C TRP A 136 3.75 7.95 1.49
N SER A 137 3.40 9.22 1.71
CA SER A 137 3.84 10.33 0.83
C SER A 137 5.36 10.41 0.74
N LEU A 138 6.06 10.34 1.88
CA LEU A 138 7.53 10.35 1.90
C LEU A 138 8.14 9.18 1.10
N VAL A 139 7.58 7.98 1.25
CA VAL A 139 8.06 6.79 0.54
C VAL A 139 7.79 6.90 -0.97
N GLN A 140 6.65 7.45 -1.39
CA GLN A 140 6.39 7.73 -2.80
C GLN A 140 7.39 8.73 -3.36
N ASP A 141 7.65 9.84 -2.65
CA ASP A 141 8.61 10.85 -3.07
C ASP A 141 10.03 10.27 -3.21
N LEU A 142 10.46 9.45 -2.25
CA LEU A 142 11.76 8.77 -2.30
C LEU A 142 11.83 7.79 -3.47
N LYS A 143 10.76 7.03 -3.71
CA LYS A 143 10.67 6.11 -4.84
C LYS A 143 10.76 6.86 -6.17
N ASP A 144 10.04 7.97 -6.31
CA ASP A 144 10.07 8.77 -7.53
C ASP A 144 11.45 9.39 -7.75
N LYS A 145 12.05 9.99 -6.72
CA LYS A 145 13.43 10.50 -6.79
C LYS A 145 14.42 9.41 -7.18
N PHE A 146 14.30 8.22 -6.60
CA PHE A 146 15.14 7.08 -6.95
C PHE A 146 15.00 6.72 -8.44
N TRP A 147 13.79 6.54 -8.94
CA TRP A 147 13.57 6.14 -10.34
C TRP A 147 13.97 7.23 -11.34
N THR A 148 13.75 8.50 -11.02
CA THR A 148 14.24 9.62 -11.83
C THR A 148 15.76 9.63 -11.88
N ARG A 149 16.43 9.48 -10.73
CA ARG A 149 17.90 9.48 -10.65
C ARG A 149 18.50 8.25 -11.35
N TRP A 150 17.97 7.06 -11.06
CA TRP A 150 18.38 5.81 -11.70
C TRP A 150 18.22 5.90 -13.23
N SER A 151 17.07 6.36 -13.72
CA SER A 151 16.84 6.43 -15.17
C SER A 151 17.66 7.51 -15.88
N LYS A 152 18.07 8.58 -15.18
CA LYS A 152 18.90 9.64 -15.74
C LYS A 152 20.39 9.31 -15.68
N GLU A 153 20.85 8.85 -14.53
CA GLU A 153 22.28 8.65 -14.25
C GLU A 153 22.72 7.23 -14.58
N TYR A 154 22.02 6.22 -14.05
CA TYR A 154 22.44 4.83 -14.21
C TYR A 154 22.18 4.29 -15.62
N LEU A 155 21.01 4.57 -16.22
CA LEU A 155 20.80 4.20 -17.64
C LEU A 155 21.78 4.89 -18.59
N ALA A 156 22.19 6.13 -18.29
CA ALA A 156 23.19 6.82 -19.10
C ALA A 156 24.58 6.16 -18.98
N GLN A 157 24.89 5.51 -17.85
CA GLN A 157 26.10 4.71 -17.67
C GLN A 157 25.99 3.33 -18.30
N LEU A 158 24.81 2.71 -18.27
CA LEU A 158 24.52 1.42 -18.93
C LEU A 158 24.41 1.50 -20.44
N GLN A 159 24.26 2.69 -21.01
CA GLN A 159 24.51 2.93 -22.42
C GLN A 159 25.99 3.28 -22.57
N PRO A 160 26.90 2.30 -22.74
CA PRO A 160 28.25 2.63 -23.15
C PRO A 160 28.13 3.50 -24.40
N ARG A 161 28.64 4.72 -24.33
CA ARG A 161 28.90 5.52 -25.54
C ARG A 161 29.96 4.75 -26.31
N GLN A 162 29.56 3.77 -27.11
CA GLN A 162 30.35 3.30 -28.22
C GLN A 162 30.61 4.53 -29.06
N LYS A 163 31.81 5.10 -28.93
CA LYS A 163 32.33 6.10 -29.86
C LYS A 163 32.06 5.54 -31.25
N TRP A 164 31.38 6.32 -32.08
CA TRP A 164 30.84 6.11 -33.43
C TRP A 164 31.76 5.46 -34.49
N ARG A 165 32.67 4.56 -34.11
CA ARG A 165 33.69 3.99 -34.97
C ARG A 165 33.34 2.59 -35.48
N THR A 166 32.23 2.01 -35.02
CA THR A 166 31.75 0.70 -35.50
C THR A 166 30.31 0.84 -35.99
N PRO A 167 30.02 0.52 -37.27
CA PRO A 167 28.65 0.45 -37.77
C PRO A 167 27.85 -0.59 -36.95
N GLN A 168 26.72 -0.18 -36.39
CA GLN A 168 25.76 -1.11 -35.78
C GLN A 168 24.87 -1.69 -36.87
N PRO A 169 24.48 -2.98 -36.78
CA PRO A 169 23.52 -3.55 -37.72
C PRO A 169 22.20 -2.80 -37.65
N ASN A 170 21.64 -2.52 -38.83
CA ASN A 170 20.34 -1.88 -38.99
C ASN A 170 19.24 -2.69 -38.28
N LEU A 171 18.27 -1.99 -37.69
CA LEU A 171 17.05 -2.60 -37.16
C LEU A 171 16.31 -3.38 -38.26
N GLN A 172 15.68 -4.49 -37.89
CA GLN A 172 14.97 -5.35 -38.85
C GLN A 172 13.47 -5.35 -38.58
N GLU A 173 12.69 -5.45 -39.67
CA GLU A 173 11.26 -5.71 -39.56
C GLU A 173 11.01 -7.01 -38.79
N GLY A 174 10.04 -6.98 -37.89
CA GLY A 174 9.71 -8.10 -37.01
C GLY A 174 10.57 -8.20 -35.74
N GLN A 175 11.55 -7.32 -35.50
CA GLN A 175 12.35 -7.35 -34.27
C GLN A 175 11.57 -6.84 -33.05
N LEU A 176 11.76 -7.49 -31.89
CA LEU A 176 11.19 -7.07 -30.60
C LEU A 176 12.03 -5.95 -29.96
N VAL A 177 11.36 -4.88 -29.55
CA VAL A 177 11.98 -3.65 -29.05
C VAL A 177 11.21 -3.07 -27.86
N LEU A 178 11.92 -2.34 -26.99
CA LEU A 178 11.31 -1.49 -25.96
C LEU A 178 11.27 -0.03 -26.41
N LEU A 179 10.13 0.63 -26.20
CA LEU A 179 9.94 2.05 -26.50
C LEU A 179 10.17 2.93 -25.26
N LYS A 180 11.21 3.78 -25.33
CA LYS A 180 11.58 4.74 -24.29
C LYS A 180 10.74 6.03 -24.40
N ASP A 181 9.47 5.96 -24.02
CA ASP A 181 8.49 7.05 -24.16
C ASP A 181 8.32 7.90 -22.87
N GLY A 182 9.41 8.30 -22.22
CA GLY A 182 9.39 9.21 -21.06
C GLY A 182 8.81 8.63 -19.75
N ASN A 183 8.09 7.51 -19.82
CA ASN A 183 7.60 6.77 -18.68
C ASN A 183 8.72 6.05 -17.90
N LYS A 184 8.39 5.55 -16.71
CA LYS A 184 9.34 4.79 -15.89
C LYS A 184 9.80 3.54 -16.65
N PRO A 185 11.05 3.09 -16.49
CA PRO A 185 11.64 1.97 -17.23
C PRO A 185 10.80 0.68 -17.25
N LEU A 186 10.16 0.33 -16.13
CA LEU A 186 9.27 -0.84 -16.01
C LEU A 186 7.92 -0.68 -16.72
N GLN A 187 7.64 0.50 -17.26
CA GLN A 187 6.42 0.87 -17.99
C GLN A 187 6.71 1.19 -19.46
N TRP A 188 7.94 0.95 -19.93
CA TRP A 188 8.25 1.09 -21.35
C TRP A 188 7.49 0.04 -22.13
N ASN A 189 6.80 0.49 -23.19
CA ASN A 189 5.98 -0.40 -23.99
C ASN A 189 6.88 -1.36 -24.77
N LEU A 190 6.55 -2.64 -24.70
CA LEU A 190 7.07 -3.64 -25.61
C LEU A 190 6.39 -3.47 -26.97
N GLY A 191 7.17 -3.51 -28.03
CA GLY A 191 6.69 -3.41 -29.39
C GLY A 191 7.49 -4.28 -30.35
N ARG A 192 6.94 -4.45 -31.54
CA ARG A 192 7.59 -5.12 -32.66
C ARG A 192 7.78 -4.12 -33.79
N ILE A 193 8.94 -4.10 -34.42
CA ILE A 193 9.16 -3.26 -35.59
C ILE A 193 8.26 -3.78 -36.70
N GLU A 194 7.35 -2.93 -37.18
CA GLU A 194 6.46 -3.25 -38.28
C GLU A 194 7.09 -2.84 -39.60
N ARG A 195 7.68 -1.64 -39.65
CA ARG A 195 8.35 -1.12 -40.84
C ARG A 195 9.55 -0.27 -40.47
N VAL A 196 10.63 -0.41 -41.22
CA VAL A 196 11.82 0.45 -41.11
C VAL A 196 11.84 1.50 -42.22
N ILE A 197 12.29 2.72 -41.89
CA ILE A 197 12.36 3.83 -42.85
C ILE A 197 13.82 4.23 -42.98
N PRO A 198 14.52 3.76 -44.04
CA PRO A 198 15.89 4.15 -44.32
C PRO A 198 15.96 5.59 -44.86
N GLY A 199 17.03 6.31 -44.54
CA GLY A 199 17.39 7.56 -45.20
C GLY A 199 18.08 7.35 -46.54
N GLU A 200 18.44 8.44 -47.22
CA GLU A 200 19.14 8.41 -48.52
C GLU A 200 20.50 7.68 -48.47
N ASP A 201 21.11 7.61 -47.29
CA ASP A 201 22.36 6.90 -47.01
C ASP A 201 22.15 5.42 -46.60
N GLY A 202 20.92 4.91 -46.66
CA GLY A 202 20.58 3.52 -46.28
C GLY A 202 20.53 3.28 -44.76
N LEU A 203 20.69 4.32 -43.94
CA LEU A 203 20.65 4.21 -42.48
C LEU A 203 19.24 4.40 -41.94
N ILE A 204 18.82 3.54 -41.01
CA ILE A 204 17.51 3.63 -40.36
C ILE A 204 17.56 4.67 -39.25
N ARG A 205 16.87 5.79 -39.44
CA ARG A 205 16.72 6.83 -38.41
C ARG A 205 15.37 6.76 -37.69
N VAL A 206 14.37 6.19 -38.36
CA VAL A 206 12.98 6.13 -37.90
C VAL A 206 12.39 4.75 -38.23
N ALA A 207 11.57 4.22 -37.32
CA ALA A 207 10.81 3.00 -37.55
C ALA A 207 9.37 3.16 -37.04
N ASP A 208 8.46 2.44 -37.69
CA ASP A 208 7.09 2.25 -37.23
C ASP A 208 7.07 1.00 -36.33
N VAL A 209 6.70 1.19 -35.06
CA VAL A 209 6.72 0.16 -34.02
C VAL A 209 5.30 -0.14 -33.58
N LYS A 210 4.86 -1.38 -33.78
CA LYS A 210 3.57 -1.88 -33.36
C LYS A 210 3.61 -2.33 -31.90
N THR A 211 2.82 -1.68 -31.07
CA THR A 211 2.59 -2.09 -29.67
C THR A 211 1.24 -2.81 -29.55
N ALA A 212 0.91 -3.31 -28.36
CA ALA A 212 -0.38 -3.98 -28.11
C ALA A 212 -1.60 -3.09 -28.39
N SER A 213 -1.45 -1.76 -28.28
CA SER A 213 -2.55 -0.81 -28.46
C SER A 213 -2.52 -0.05 -29.78
N THR A 214 -1.34 0.36 -30.27
CA THR A 214 -1.22 1.25 -31.44
C THR A 214 0.17 1.13 -32.11
N ILE A 215 0.26 1.59 -33.36
CA ILE A 215 1.51 1.73 -34.11
C ILE A 215 2.08 3.13 -33.90
N TYR A 216 3.33 3.22 -33.47
CA TYR A 216 4.02 4.48 -33.23
C TYR A 216 5.19 4.66 -34.19
N ARG A 217 5.28 5.83 -34.81
CA ARG A 217 6.52 6.27 -35.49
C ARG A 217 7.50 6.82 -34.45
N ARG A 218 8.71 6.25 -34.39
CA ARG A 218 9.73 6.63 -33.39
C ARG A 218 11.12 6.71 -34.01
N ALA A 219 11.89 7.69 -33.52
CA ALA A 219 13.31 7.80 -33.84
C ALA A 219 14.10 6.66 -33.18
N ILE A 220 15.17 6.22 -33.85
CA ILE A 220 15.98 5.07 -33.41
C ILE A 220 16.55 5.23 -31.99
N ASN A 221 16.83 6.45 -31.54
CA ASN A 221 17.33 6.73 -30.19
C ASN A 221 16.28 6.50 -29.07
N LYS A 222 15.01 6.28 -29.42
CA LYS A 222 13.92 5.92 -28.51
C LYS A 222 13.58 4.44 -28.55
N ILE A 223 14.24 3.68 -29.41
CA ILE A 223 14.00 2.25 -29.64
C ILE A 223 15.18 1.49 -29.05
N ILE A 224 14.90 0.55 -28.15
CA ILE A 224 15.92 -0.30 -27.53
C ILE A 224 15.69 -1.73 -28.03
N PRO A 225 16.56 -2.25 -28.91
CA PRO A 225 16.44 -3.64 -29.36
C PRO A 225 16.68 -4.59 -28.19
N LEU A 226 15.81 -5.59 -28.05
CA LEU A 226 16.01 -6.65 -27.07
C LEU A 226 17.00 -7.69 -27.62
N PRO A 227 17.83 -8.30 -26.77
CA PRO A 227 18.91 -9.20 -27.19
C PRO A 227 18.45 -10.60 -27.65
N PHE A 228 17.19 -10.76 -28.05
CA PHE A 228 16.66 -12.04 -28.50
C PHE A 228 16.82 -12.15 -30.02
N GLN A 229 17.69 -13.05 -30.47
CA GLN A 229 17.74 -13.49 -31.86
C GLN A 229 16.42 -14.20 -32.18
N ASN A 230 15.81 -13.89 -33.33
CA ASN A 230 14.65 -14.63 -33.83
C ASN A 230 15.03 -16.10 -33.96
N VAL A 231 14.60 -16.93 -33.02
CA VAL A 231 14.69 -18.38 -33.11
C VAL A 231 13.75 -18.79 -34.23
N GLY A 232 14.34 -19.22 -35.36
CA GLY A 232 13.78 -20.02 -36.45
C GLY A 232 12.31 -19.82 -36.82
N GLN A 233 12.06 -19.34 -38.04
CA GLN A 233 10.85 -19.73 -38.74
C GLN A 233 10.80 -21.28 -38.79
N PRO A 234 9.67 -21.94 -38.48
CA PRO A 234 9.55 -23.36 -38.75
C PRO A 234 9.72 -23.56 -40.26
N SER A 235 10.70 -24.38 -40.64
CA SER A 235 10.87 -24.86 -42.00
C SER A 235 9.54 -25.41 -42.48
N ASN A 236 8.95 -24.80 -43.51
CA ASN A 236 7.81 -25.35 -44.21
C ASN A 236 8.19 -26.76 -44.69
N GLY A 237 7.64 -27.78 -44.04
CA GLY A 237 7.69 -29.16 -44.52
C GLY A 237 6.98 -29.21 -45.86
N GLY A 238 7.77 -29.17 -46.94
CA GLY A 238 7.30 -29.45 -48.29
C GLY A 238 6.69 -30.84 -48.33
N ARG A 239 5.39 -30.89 -48.60
CA ARG A 239 4.74 -32.05 -49.17
C ARG A 239 5.19 -32.11 -50.62
N ASP A 240 6.10 -33.03 -50.93
CA ASP A 240 6.25 -33.52 -52.30
C ASP A 240 5.44 -34.81 -52.42
N GLY A 241 4.40 -34.74 -53.26
CA GLY A 241 3.72 -35.90 -53.81
C GLY A 241 4.02 -36.02 -55.31
N GLN A 242 4.06 -37.28 -55.75
CA GLN A 242 4.11 -37.79 -57.14
C GLN A 242 5.51 -37.77 -57.78
N ASN A 243 6.08 -38.86 -58.32
CA ASN A 243 5.52 -40.06 -58.95
C ASN A 243 6.17 -41.37 -58.47
#